data_AF-A0A523WLY5-F1
#
_entry.id   AF-A0A523WLY5-F1
#
_cell.length_a   1.000
_cell.length_b   1.000
_cell.length_c   1.000
_cell.angle_alpha   90.00
_cell.angle_beta   90.00
_cell.angle_gamma   90.00
#
_symmetry.space_group_name_H-M   'P 1'
#
loop_
_entity.id
_entity.type
_entity.pdbx_description
1 polymer ?
#
loop_
_entity_poly.entity_id
_entity_poly.type
_entity_poly.pdbx_seq_one_letter_code
_entity_poly.pdbx_strand_id
1 'polypeptide(L)'
;MKLLSPELLSLLPFFLYAEMHYRWRFFPSFIFKKEPEVVADLPWRLNPGEQLPVLLVVKDADRYPIILKRVALKIRKGNNLDERVLFSGSEALADYLWHRVFSFQPPEWAKGWVEVEVRVLFNLRGRDYEVLSDNYRGLSHKPFQVYISDDSLPAAEGWFYGDIHTHSHFTDDQVEFGVPPEVYRRIGKVLGLSWIAVTDHSYDLDDHPGFDKKRDPNLTKWLKLQEICSSINESDPDFVMLFGEELSCGNSHRENLHLLILEHPEFIHGAGDSAEKWFFNGPDLKATEIAEKVKRKGGLTIAAHPKEKPTLWEKIFLNRGHWRSSDLEKIETNI
;
A
#
# COMPACT_ATOMS: atom_id res chain seq x y z
N MET A 1 -16.76 -3.13 26.30
CA MET A 1 -16.43 -4.01 25.15
C MET A 1 -15.49 -5.09 25.69
N LYS A 2 -15.95 -6.33 25.86
CA LYS A 2 -15.10 -7.42 26.36
C LYS A 2 -14.17 -7.84 25.21
N LEU A 3 -12.85 -7.71 25.42
CA LEU A 3 -11.84 -8.26 24.52
C LEU A 3 -12.11 -9.77 24.38
N LEU A 4 -12.21 -10.25 23.14
CA LEU A 4 -12.29 -11.67 22.83
C LEU A 4 -11.01 -12.36 23.32
N SER A 5 -11.11 -13.60 23.82
CA SER A 5 -9.94 -14.33 24.31
C SER A 5 -8.96 -14.60 23.16
N PRO A 6 -7.65 -14.69 23.44
CA PRO A 6 -6.63 -15.01 22.44
C PRO A 6 -6.90 -16.32 21.67
N GLU A 7 -7.67 -17.23 22.27
CA GLU A 7 -8.08 -18.50 21.64
C GLU A 7 -9.20 -18.32 20.60
N LEU A 8 -10.01 -17.24 20.64
CA LEU A 8 -10.98 -16.99 19.57
C LEU A 8 -10.32 -16.39 18.32
N LEU A 9 -9.16 -15.74 18.50
CA LEU A 9 -8.24 -15.36 17.42
C LEU A 9 -7.46 -16.56 16.88
N SER A 10 -7.61 -17.78 17.39
CA SER A 10 -6.86 -18.94 16.88
C SER A 10 -7.57 -19.69 15.74
N LEU A 11 -8.71 -19.21 15.25
CA LEU A 11 -9.43 -19.76 14.09
C LEU A 11 -9.02 -19.05 12.77
N LEU A 12 -7.78 -18.65 12.60
CA LEU A 12 -7.43 -17.51 11.73
C LEU A 12 -6.82 -17.80 10.34
N PRO A 13 -7.20 -18.85 9.57
CA PRO A 13 -7.20 -18.68 8.11
C PRO A 13 -8.24 -17.63 7.65
N PHE A 14 -9.09 -17.11 8.54
CA PHE A 14 -10.20 -16.20 8.26
C PHE A 14 -9.87 -14.69 8.17
N PHE A 15 -8.66 -14.23 8.51
CA PHE A 15 -8.35 -12.77 8.48
C PHE A 15 -7.03 -12.41 7.80
N LEU A 16 -6.45 -13.31 7.00
CA LEU A 16 -5.32 -12.97 6.13
C LEU A 16 -5.79 -12.44 4.77
N TYR A 17 -6.98 -11.86 4.69
CA TYR A 17 -7.54 -11.31 3.45
C TYR A 17 -8.07 -9.92 3.75
N ALA A 18 -7.44 -8.90 3.17
CA ALA A 18 -8.01 -7.56 3.11
C ALA A 18 -9.06 -7.48 1.98
N GLU A 19 -8.86 -8.27 0.92
CA GLU A 19 -9.70 -8.22 -0.28
C GLU A 19 -11.12 -8.77 -0.02
N MET A 20 -12.14 -8.01 -0.43
CA MET A 20 -13.55 -8.36 -0.20
C MET A 20 -14.13 -9.36 -1.20
N HIS A 21 -13.34 -9.88 -2.14
CA HIS A 21 -13.80 -10.85 -3.14
C HIS A 21 -13.28 -12.26 -2.91
N TYR A 22 -12.27 -12.44 -2.05
CA TYR A 22 -11.76 -13.76 -1.74
C TYR A 22 -12.72 -14.58 -0.84
N ARG A 23 -13.01 -15.82 -1.25
CA ARG A 23 -13.86 -16.74 -0.49
C ARG A 23 -13.44 -18.19 -0.70
N TRP A 24 -13.21 -18.91 0.40
CA TRP A 24 -13.13 -20.37 0.36
C TRP A 24 -14.50 -21.00 0.11
N ARG A 25 -14.57 -21.94 -0.85
CA ARG A 25 -15.82 -22.54 -1.35
C ARG A 25 -16.73 -23.11 -0.25
N PHE A 26 -16.16 -23.63 0.83
CA PHE A 26 -16.88 -24.34 1.89
C PHE A 26 -16.96 -23.59 3.23
N PHE A 27 -16.42 -22.39 3.33
CA PHE A 27 -16.46 -21.60 4.56
C PHE A 27 -17.12 -20.23 4.33
N PRO A 28 -17.91 -19.74 5.29
CA PRO A 28 -18.46 -18.39 5.19
C PRO A 28 -17.32 -17.36 5.27
N SER A 29 -17.32 -16.40 4.33
CA SER A 29 -16.47 -15.20 4.43
C SER A 29 -17.32 -14.07 5.02
N PHE A 30 -16.85 -13.49 6.13
CA PHE A 30 -17.54 -12.38 6.79
C PHE A 30 -17.28 -11.05 6.12
N ILE A 31 -16.19 -10.94 5.36
CA ILE A 31 -15.78 -9.74 4.61
C ILE A 31 -16.30 -9.75 3.16
N PHE A 32 -16.66 -10.91 2.62
CA PHE A 32 -17.05 -11.03 1.21
C PHE A 32 -18.25 -10.16 0.82
N LYS A 33 -18.12 -9.38 -0.25
CA LYS A 33 -19.19 -8.55 -0.82
C LYS A 33 -19.23 -8.67 -2.34
N LYS A 34 -20.41 -8.43 -2.92
CA LYS A 34 -20.61 -8.37 -4.38
C LYS A 34 -20.66 -6.91 -4.84
N GLU A 35 -19.66 -6.15 -4.43
CA GLU A 35 -19.45 -4.72 -4.64
C GLU A 35 -17.96 -4.52 -4.95
N PRO A 36 -17.55 -3.52 -5.73
CA PRO A 36 -16.12 -3.21 -5.85
C PRO A 36 -15.59 -2.69 -4.51
N GLU A 37 -14.28 -2.71 -4.31
CA GLU A 37 -13.67 -2.01 -3.16
C GLU A 37 -13.64 -0.53 -3.46
N VAL A 38 -14.30 0.27 -2.63
CA VAL A 38 -14.34 1.73 -2.78
C VAL A 38 -13.63 2.28 -1.56
N VAL A 39 -12.45 2.87 -1.76
CA VAL A 39 -11.60 3.38 -0.69
C VAL A 39 -11.15 4.78 -1.03
N ALA A 40 -11.41 5.73 -0.15
CA ALA A 40 -10.87 7.06 -0.17
C ALA A 40 -9.77 7.16 0.90
N ASP A 41 -8.70 7.86 0.57
CA ASP A 41 -7.59 8.09 1.47
C ASP A 41 -7.01 9.50 1.26
N LEU A 42 -6.24 9.97 2.23
CA LEU A 42 -5.69 11.31 2.26
C LEU A 42 -4.48 11.40 3.21
N PRO A 43 -3.53 12.31 2.95
CA PRO A 43 -2.35 12.43 3.79
C PRO A 43 -2.74 12.86 5.21
N TRP A 44 -2.04 12.31 6.20
CA TRP A 44 -2.23 12.68 7.61
C TRP A 44 -1.75 14.11 7.93
N ARG A 45 -0.96 14.73 7.04
CA ARG A 45 -0.44 16.10 7.17
C ARG A 45 -0.43 16.82 5.83
N LEU A 46 -0.56 18.14 5.89
CA LEU A 46 -0.41 19.03 4.74
C LEU A 46 0.67 20.08 4.98
N ASN A 47 1.61 20.20 4.05
CA ASN A 47 2.61 21.28 4.03
C ASN A 47 1.94 22.65 3.84
N PRO A 48 2.60 23.75 4.24
CA PRO A 48 2.02 25.09 4.14
C PRO A 48 1.67 25.45 2.70
N GLY A 49 0.44 25.93 2.49
CA GLY A 49 -0.03 26.40 1.18
C GLY A 49 -0.45 25.30 0.20
N GLU A 50 -0.24 24.03 0.54
CA GLU A 50 -0.64 22.91 -0.31
C GLU A 50 -2.16 22.71 -0.33
N GLN A 51 -2.65 22.11 -1.42
CA GLN A 51 -4.03 21.62 -1.50
C GLN A 51 -4.10 20.19 -0.96
N LEU A 52 -5.11 19.88 -0.16
CA LEU A 52 -5.34 18.53 0.35
C LEU A 52 -5.71 17.61 -0.83
N PRO A 53 -4.88 16.62 -1.20
CA PRO A 53 -5.28 15.59 -2.14
C PRO A 53 -6.24 14.61 -1.45
N VAL A 54 -7.33 14.30 -2.13
CA VAL A 54 -8.28 13.25 -1.73
C VAL A 54 -8.19 12.16 -2.79
N LEU A 55 -7.53 11.07 -2.45
CA LEU A 55 -7.45 9.89 -3.30
C LEU A 55 -8.78 9.12 -3.18
N LEU A 56 -9.34 8.72 -4.31
CA LEU A 56 -10.38 7.72 -4.40
C LEU A 56 -9.86 6.58 -5.28
N VAL A 57 -9.93 5.36 -4.75
CA VAL A 57 -9.63 4.10 -5.43
C VAL A 57 -10.92 3.29 -5.52
N VAL A 58 -11.16 2.72 -6.70
CA VAL A 58 -12.22 1.75 -6.94
C VAL A 58 -11.58 0.50 -7.57
N LYS A 59 -11.42 -0.56 -6.79
CA LYS A 59 -10.86 -1.85 -7.22
C LYS A 59 -11.98 -2.85 -7.54
N ASP A 60 -11.74 -3.72 -8.52
CA ASP A 60 -12.65 -4.73 -9.05
C ASP A 60 -13.95 -4.17 -9.66
N ALA A 61 -13.91 -2.97 -10.25
CA ALA A 61 -15.06 -2.42 -10.97
C ALA A 61 -15.32 -3.15 -12.31
N ASP A 62 -14.32 -3.85 -12.87
CA ASP A 62 -14.50 -4.79 -13.97
C ASP A 62 -15.45 -5.96 -13.61
N ARG A 63 -15.39 -6.43 -12.36
CA ARG A 63 -16.26 -7.50 -11.82
C ARG A 63 -17.59 -6.96 -11.30
N TYR A 64 -17.57 -5.78 -10.68
CA TYR A 64 -18.74 -5.13 -10.11
C TYR A 64 -18.87 -3.68 -10.59
N PRO A 65 -19.26 -3.45 -11.86
CA PRO A 65 -19.32 -2.10 -12.42
C PRO A 65 -20.25 -1.17 -11.64
N ILE A 66 -19.81 0.06 -11.44
CA ILE A 66 -20.56 1.11 -10.75
C ILE A 66 -20.70 2.36 -11.62
N ILE A 67 -21.68 3.19 -11.28
CA ILE A 67 -21.76 4.56 -11.76
C ILE A 67 -21.41 5.48 -10.60
N LEU A 68 -20.25 6.12 -10.64
CA LEU A 68 -19.87 7.13 -9.67
C LEU A 68 -20.76 8.36 -9.85
N LYS A 69 -21.45 8.76 -8.78
CA LYS A 69 -22.41 9.86 -8.80
C LYS A 69 -21.91 11.12 -8.11
N ARG A 70 -21.28 10.96 -6.94
CA ARG A 70 -20.80 12.10 -6.15
C ARG A 70 -19.60 11.72 -5.28
N VAL A 71 -18.64 12.62 -5.19
CA VAL A 71 -17.61 12.61 -4.15
C VAL A 71 -17.71 13.92 -3.41
N ALA A 72 -17.89 13.87 -2.09
CA ALA A 72 -17.95 15.04 -1.24
C ALA A 72 -16.96 14.92 -0.09
N LEU A 73 -16.35 16.04 0.29
CA LEU A 73 -15.47 16.15 1.44
C LEU A 73 -16.09 17.11 2.45
N LYS A 74 -16.00 16.73 3.72
CA LYS A 74 -16.43 17.52 4.85
C LYS A 74 -15.25 17.69 5.81
N ILE A 75 -14.89 18.94 6.11
CA ILE A 75 -13.81 19.28 7.04
C ILE A 75 -14.38 19.99 8.27
N ARG A 76 -13.92 19.59 9.47
CA ARG A 76 -14.42 20.11 10.75
C ARG A 76 -13.27 20.45 11.71
N LYS A 77 -13.41 21.58 12.40
CA LYS A 77 -12.58 21.97 13.55
C LYS A 77 -13.39 22.75 14.58
N GLY A 78 -13.66 22.15 15.73
CA GLY A 78 -14.57 22.73 16.72
C GLY A 78 -15.95 22.97 16.12
N ASN A 79 -16.43 24.22 16.15
CA ASN A 79 -17.71 24.61 15.54
C ASN A 79 -17.61 24.98 14.06
N ASN A 80 -16.39 25.07 13.51
CA ASN A 80 -16.20 25.38 12.09
C ASN A 80 -16.39 24.14 11.24
N LEU A 81 -17.09 24.32 10.12
CA LEU A 81 -17.42 23.27 9.17
C LEU A 81 -17.39 23.83 7.76
N ASP A 82 -16.75 23.13 6.83
CA ASP A 82 -16.92 23.32 5.38
C ASP A 82 -17.24 21.95 4.74
N GLU A 83 -18.13 21.95 3.76
CA GLU A 83 -18.49 20.78 2.97
C GLU A 83 -18.41 21.15 1.49
N ARG A 84 -17.64 20.38 0.72
CA ARG A 84 -17.45 20.58 -0.71
C ARG A 84 -17.79 19.33 -1.49
N VAL A 85 -18.38 19.54 -2.66
CA VAL A 85 -18.56 18.50 -3.67
C VAL A 85 -17.34 18.54 -4.58
N LEU A 86 -16.51 17.52 -4.50
CA LEU A 86 -15.30 17.36 -5.32
C LEU A 86 -15.63 16.78 -6.70
N PHE A 87 -16.72 16.02 -6.77
CA PHE A 87 -17.25 15.45 -8.01
C PHE A 87 -18.77 15.33 -7.92
N SER A 88 -19.46 15.67 -9.01
CA SER A 88 -20.87 15.35 -9.21
C SER A 88 -21.10 15.06 -10.69
N GLY A 89 -21.66 13.90 -10.99
CA GLY A 89 -21.85 13.46 -12.36
C GLY A 89 -22.42 12.06 -12.44
N SER A 90 -22.16 11.39 -13.56
CA SER A 90 -22.54 10.00 -13.80
C SER A 90 -21.43 9.35 -14.62
N GLU A 91 -20.39 8.88 -13.95
CA GLU A 91 -19.23 8.27 -14.58
C GLU A 91 -19.27 6.75 -14.40
N ALA A 92 -19.28 6.01 -15.52
CA ALA A 92 -19.27 4.55 -15.49
C ALA A 92 -17.84 4.06 -15.23
N LEU A 93 -17.67 3.25 -14.18
CA LEU A 93 -16.41 2.64 -13.80
C LEU A 93 -16.49 1.14 -14.03
N ALA A 94 -15.56 0.61 -14.84
CA ALA A 94 -15.51 -0.80 -15.23
C ALA A 94 -14.07 -1.33 -15.35
N ASP A 95 -13.08 -0.58 -14.85
CA ASP A 95 -11.69 -1.00 -14.84
C ASP A 95 -11.37 -1.82 -13.59
N TYR A 96 -10.33 -2.66 -13.65
CA TYR A 96 -9.88 -3.44 -12.50
C TYR A 96 -9.44 -2.56 -11.34
N LEU A 97 -8.61 -1.54 -11.61
CA LEU A 97 -8.17 -0.57 -10.61
C LEU A 97 -8.34 0.84 -11.17
N TRP A 98 -9.45 1.47 -10.80
CA TRP A 98 -9.68 2.88 -11.13
C TRP A 98 -9.23 3.75 -9.96
N HIS A 99 -8.62 4.89 -10.25
CA HIS A 99 -8.28 5.87 -9.21
C HIS A 99 -8.41 7.31 -9.70
N ARG A 100 -8.61 8.23 -8.76
CA ARG A 100 -8.56 9.67 -9.01
C ARG A 100 -8.12 10.42 -7.76
N VAL A 101 -7.27 11.43 -7.94
CA VAL A 101 -6.92 12.37 -6.87
C VAL A 101 -7.64 13.70 -7.11
N PHE A 102 -8.58 14.03 -6.23
CA PHE A 102 -9.23 15.33 -6.18
C PHE A 102 -8.38 16.29 -5.35
N SER A 103 -8.47 17.59 -5.64
CA SER A 103 -7.81 18.62 -4.82
C SER A 103 -8.82 19.46 -4.10
N PHE A 104 -8.56 19.70 -2.82
CA PHE A 104 -9.37 20.54 -1.96
C PHE A 104 -8.47 21.59 -1.33
N GLN A 105 -8.78 22.87 -1.53
CA GLN A 105 -8.11 23.95 -0.81
C GLN A 105 -8.71 24.07 0.59
N PRO A 106 -7.97 23.77 1.67
CA PRO A 106 -8.50 23.93 3.01
C PRO A 106 -8.75 25.41 3.32
N PRO A 107 -9.82 25.75 4.06
CA PRO A 107 -10.08 27.11 4.46
C PRO A 107 -9.06 27.58 5.52
N GLU A 108 -8.81 28.88 5.59
CA GLU A 108 -7.79 29.47 6.50
C GLU A 108 -7.97 29.07 7.98
N TRP A 109 -9.21 28.87 8.45
CA TRP A 109 -9.45 28.46 9.83
C TRP A 109 -9.01 27.03 10.16
N ALA A 110 -8.72 26.22 9.13
CA ALA A 110 -8.44 24.79 9.25
C ALA A 110 -6.99 24.46 9.65
N LYS A 111 -6.13 25.44 9.93
CA LYS A 111 -4.77 25.20 10.44
C LYS A 111 -4.76 24.31 11.70
N GLY A 112 -3.78 23.44 11.86
CA GLY A 112 -3.70 22.46 12.95
C GLY A 112 -4.50 21.18 12.67
N TRP A 113 -4.86 20.45 13.73
CA TRP A 113 -5.63 19.21 13.62
C TRP A 113 -7.09 19.48 13.23
N VAL A 114 -7.54 18.78 12.19
CA VAL A 114 -8.92 18.80 11.68
C VAL A 114 -9.41 17.39 11.42
N GLU A 115 -10.73 17.24 11.48
CA GLU A 115 -11.41 16.03 11.05
C GLU A 115 -11.85 16.16 9.60
N VAL A 116 -11.53 15.17 8.78
CA VAL A 116 -11.90 15.11 7.36
C VAL A 116 -12.71 13.84 7.11
N GLU A 117 -13.92 14.00 6.57
CA GLU A 117 -14.80 12.92 6.18
C GLU A 117 -14.99 12.96 4.66
N VAL A 118 -14.85 11.82 3.99
CA VAL A 118 -15.06 11.68 2.55
C VAL A 118 -16.29 10.81 2.32
N ARG A 119 -17.25 11.32 1.56
CA ARG A 119 -18.48 10.63 1.18
C ARG A 119 -18.43 10.29 -0.30
N VAL A 120 -18.63 9.02 -0.61
CA VAL A 120 -18.68 8.53 -1.98
C VAL A 120 -20.06 7.95 -2.24
N LEU A 121 -20.78 8.53 -3.20
CA LEU A 121 -22.08 8.06 -3.67
C LEU A 121 -21.92 7.42 -5.04
N PHE A 122 -22.37 6.19 -5.18
CA PHE A 122 -22.34 5.45 -6.44
C PHE A 122 -23.60 4.61 -6.63
N ASN A 123 -23.93 4.30 -7.88
CA ASN A 123 -24.98 3.34 -8.23
C ASN A 123 -24.35 1.99 -8.53
N LEU A 124 -24.89 0.93 -7.93
CA LEU A 124 -24.57 -0.45 -8.24
C LEU A 124 -25.88 -1.19 -8.55
N ARG A 125 -26.02 -1.64 -9.80
CA ARG A 125 -27.17 -2.43 -10.28
C ARG A 125 -28.53 -1.76 -9.99
N GLY A 126 -28.62 -0.46 -10.25
CA GLY A 126 -29.86 0.31 -10.11
C GLY A 126 -30.15 0.77 -8.68
N ARG A 127 -29.29 0.50 -7.70
CA ARG A 127 -29.42 0.99 -6.32
C ARG A 127 -28.27 1.92 -5.98
N ASP A 128 -28.58 3.01 -5.28
CA ASP A 128 -27.59 3.97 -4.82
C ASP A 128 -27.03 3.52 -3.45
N TYR A 129 -25.71 3.63 -3.33
CA TYR A 129 -24.91 3.32 -2.15
C TYR A 129 -24.09 4.55 -1.79
N GLU A 130 -24.09 4.90 -0.51
CA GLU A 130 -23.21 5.93 0.05
C GLU A 130 -22.28 5.28 1.07
N VAL A 131 -20.98 5.58 0.97
CA VAL A 131 -19.95 5.04 1.85
C VAL A 131 -19.12 6.17 2.44
N LEU A 132 -18.64 5.96 3.67
CA LEU A 132 -17.83 6.91 4.44
C LEU A 132 -16.39 6.42 4.44
N SER A 133 -15.54 7.11 3.68
CA SER A 133 -14.15 6.76 3.40
C SER A 133 -13.98 5.42 2.69
N ASP A 134 -14.57 4.34 3.16
CA ASP A 134 -14.43 3.01 2.60
C ASP A 134 -15.74 2.19 2.70
N ASN A 135 -15.82 1.07 1.97
CA ASN A 135 -16.94 0.14 2.04
C ASN A 135 -16.60 -1.20 2.71
N TYR A 136 -15.49 -1.28 3.45
CA TYR A 136 -15.06 -2.49 4.16
C TYR A 136 -15.92 -2.75 5.39
N ARG A 137 -16.24 -4.02 5.61
CA ARG A 137 -17.11 -4.39 6.72
C ARG A 137 -16.33 -4.43 8.03
N GLY A 138 -16.84 -3.75 9.06
CA GLY A 138 -16.32 -3.85 10.42
C GLY A 138 -15.22 -2.85 10.76
N LEU A 139 -14.85 -1.98 9.81
CA LEU A 139 -14.01 -0.82 10.10
C LEU A 139 -14.82 0.27 10.80
N SER A 140 -14.10 1.22 11.40
CA SER A 140 -14.73 2.28 12.18
C SER A 140 -15.39 3.37 11.33
N HIS A 141 -14.94 3.53 10.08
CA HIS A 141 -15.32 4.60 9.15
C HIS A 141 -15.26 6.00 9.79
N LYS A 142 -14.38 6.18 10.78
CA LYS A 142 -14.21 7.46 11.46
C LYS A 142 -13.58 8.47 10.49
N PRO A 143 -13.92 9.76 10.63
CA PRO A 143 -13.20 10.81 9.92
C PRO A 143 -11.69 10.71 10.14
N PHE A 144 -10.94 10.99 9.08
CA PHE A 144 -9.50 11.12 9.12
C PHE A 144 -9.08 12.28 10.02
N GLN A 145 -7.94 12.13 10.69
CA GLN A 145 -7.29 13.23 11.40
C GLN A 145 -6.17 13.77 10.51
N VAL A 146 -6.29 15.03 10.11
CA VAL A 146 -5.31 15.70 9.24
C VAL A 146 -4.71 16.87 9.99
N TYR A 147 -3.40 17.01 9.93
CA TYR A 147 -2.70 18.18 10.44
C TYR A 147 -2.36 19.14 9.30
N ILE A 148 -3.05 20.28 9.23
CA ILE A 148 -2.75 21.33 8.25
C ILE A 148 -1.71 22.27 8.85
N SER A 149 -0.48 22.21 8.35
CA SER A 149 0.66 22.89 8.97
C SER A 149 0.81 24.35 8.48
N ASP A 150 1.37 25.19 9.36
CA ASP A 150 1.89 26.52 9.01
C ASP A 150 3.40 26.51 8.70
N ASP A 151 4.08 25.43 9.08
CA ASP A 151 5.52 25.26 8.91
C ASP A 151 5.82 24.03 8.04
N SER A 152 6.94 24.06 7.31
CA SER A 152 7.48 22.87 6.66
C SER A 152 7.99 21.85 7.70
N LEU A 153 8.25 20.61 7.27
CA LEU A 153 8.93 19.65 8.14
C LEU A 153 10.31 20.20 8.57
N PRO A 154 10.73 19.96 9.82
CA PRO A 154 11.93 20.58 10.39
C PRO A 154 13.23 20.00 9.84
N ALA A 155 13.65 20.37 8.64
CA ALA A 155 14.88 19.87 8.00
C ALA A 155 16.14 20.65 8.43
N ALA A 156 17.24 19.93 8.63
CA ALA A 156 18.58 20.53 8.58
C ALA A 156 19.00 20.75 7.12
N GLU A 157 19.99 21.63 6.89
CA GLU A 157 20.57 21.79 5.55
C GLU A 157 21.09 20.44 5.03
N GLY A 158 20.70 20.07 3.80
CA GLY A 158 21.04 18.78 3.20
C GLY A 158 20.26 17.57 3.73
N TRP A 159 19.25 17.77 4.58
CA TRP A 159 18.37 16.70 5.05
C TRP A 159 17.14 16.54 4.15
N PHE A 160 16.86 15.31 3.72
CA PHE A 160 15.75 14.98 2.83
C PHE A 160 14.88 13.89 3.45
N TYR A 161 13.63 14.23 3.77
CA TYR A 161 12.67 13.27 4.30
C TYR A 161 12.14 12.36 3.20
N GLY A 162 11.92 11.09 3.52
CA GLY A 162 11.22 10.20 2.61
C GLY A 162 10.62 9.00 3.28
N ASP A 163 9.84 8.26 2.49
CA ASP A 163 9.28 6.97 2.86
C ASP A 163 10.04 5.86 2.13
N ILE A 164 10.46 4.84 2.86
CA ILE A 164 11.37 3.82 2.35
C ILE A 164 10.66 2.54 1.91
N HIS A 165 9.36 2.44 2.16
CA HIS A 165 8.65 1.20 1.94
C HIS A 165 7.18 1.47 1.60
N THR A 166 6.86 1.42 0.31
CA THR A 166 5.50 1.54 -0.20
C THR A 166 5.25 0.53 -1.30
N HIS A 167 4.02 0.03 -1.39
CA HIS A 167 3.58 -0.87 -2.46
C HIS A 167 2.81 -0.06 -3.50
N SER A 168 3.11 -0.24 -4.78
CA SER A 168 2.32 0.32 -5.86
C SER A 168 1.24 -0.65 -6.34
N HIS A 169 0.51 -0.26 -7.37
CA HIS A 169 -0.42 -1.14 -8.07
C HIS A 169 0.21 -2.39 -8.71
N PHE A 170 1.54 -2.55 -8.68
CA PHE A 170 2.18 -3.79 -9.12
C PHE A 170 2.13 -4.90 -8.08
N THR A 171 2.14 -4.55 -6.79
CA THR A 171 1.65 -5.43 -5.71
C THR A 171 0.14 -5.56 -5.86
N ASP A 172 -0.32 -6.79 -6.06
CA ASP A 172 -1.71 -7.09 -6.34
C ASP A 172 -2.01 -8.51 -5.89
N ASP A 173 -1.97 -8.70 -4.58
CA ASP A 173 -2.28 -9.98 -3.95
C ASP A 173 -3.55 -9.88 -3.09
N GLN A 174 -3.82 -10.97 -2.39
CA GLN A 174 -5.07 -11.15 -1.65
C GLN A 174 -5.13 -10.34 -0.34
N VAL A 175 -3.99 -9.77 0.05
CA VAL A 175 -3.75 -9.03 1.29
C VAL A 175 -3.46 -7.57 0.97
N GLU A 176 -2.68 -7.31 -0.06
CA GLU A 176 -2.09 -6.01 -0.34
C GLU A 176 -2.30 -5.59 -1.80
N PHE A 177 -2.63 -4.32 -1.98
CA PHE A 177 -2.61 -3.64 -3.26
C PHE A 177 -2.22 -2.18 -3.04
N GLY A 178 -1.58 -1.59 -4.04
CA GLY A 178 -1.21 -0.17 -4.02
C GLY A 178 -1.89 0.64 -5.11
N VAL A 179 -1.46 1.90 -5.22
CA VAL A 179 -1.84 2.82 -6.31
C VAL A 179 -0.65 3.11 -7.22
N PRO A 180 -0.86 3.73 -8.39
CA PRO A 180 0.27 4.05 -9.26
C PRO A 180 1.31 4.97 -8.61
N PRO A 181 2.63 4.79 -8.90
CA PRO A 181 3.72 5.58 -8.33
C PRO A 181 3.53 7.10 -8.40
N GLU A 182 2.85 7.61 -9.43
CA GLU A 182 2.56 9.03 -9.61
C GLU A 182 1.64 9.60 -8.51
N VAL A 183 0.78 8.76 -7.93
CA VAL A 183 -0.07 9.12 -6.79
C VAL A 183 0.80 9.29 -5.54
N TYR A 184 1.74 8.37 -5.29
CA TYR A 184 2.69 8.49 -4.17
C TYR A 184 3.54 9.74 -4.29
N ARG A 185 4.09 10.07 -5.48
CA ARG A 185 4.79 11.34 -5.70
C ARG A 185 3.94 12.53 -5.25
N ARG A 186 2.68 12.57 -5.69
CA ARG A 186 1.76 13.68 -5.37
C ARG A 186 1.50 13.79 -3.87
N ILE A 187 1.24 12.66 -3.20
CA ILE A 187 0.95 12.62 -1.76
C ILE A 187 2.23 12.93 -0.94
N GLY A 188 3.38 12.40 -1.35
CA GLY A 188 4.68 12.64 -0.73
C GLY A 188 5.05 14.12 -0.71
N LYS A 189 4.90 14.81 -1.84
CA LYS A 189 5.18 16.26 -1.93
C LYS A 189 4.34 17.08 -0.95
N VAL A 190 3.03 16.79 -0.86
CA VAL A 190 2.15 17.54 0.06
C VAL A 190 2.40 17.19 1.52
N LEU A 191 2.94 16.01 1.83
CA LEU A 191 3.41 15.66 3.17
C LEU A 191 4.71 16.38 3.54
N GLY A 192 5.44 16.91 2.55
CA GLY A 192 6.76 17.50 2.70
C GLY A 192 7.92 16.52 2.58
N LEU A 193 7.67 15.35 1.99
CA LEU A 193 8.72 14.40 1.62
C LEU A 193 9.42 14.87 0.36
N SER A 194 10.70 14.51 0.27
CA SER A 194 11.57 14.74 -0.88
C SER A 194 11.75 13.48 -1.72
N TRP A 195 11.45 12.30 -1.17
CA TRP A 195 11.57 11.04 -1.89
C TRP A 195 10.65 9.96 -1.33
N ILE A 196 10.29 8.98 -2.16
CA ILE A 196 9.60 7.75 -1.78
C ILE A 196 10.25 6.56 -2.50
N ALA A 197 10.41 5.45 -1.80
CA ALA A 197 10.76 4.18 -2.40
C ALA A 197 9.50 3.33 -2.67
N VAL A 198 9.40 2.82 -3.90
CA VAL A 198 8.39 1.82 -4.28
C VAL A 198 9.06 0.47 -4.24
N THR A 199 8.58 -0.39 -3.35
CA THR A 199 9.14 -1.71 -3.02
C THR A 199 8.02 -2.73 -3.07
N ASP A 200 7.48 -2.96 -4.27
CA ASP A 200 6.47 -3.99 -4.49
C ASP A 200 7.02 -5.39 -4.18
N HIS A 201 6.15 -6.34 -3.85
CA HIS A 201 6.57 -7.72 -3.59
C HIS A 201 7.24 -8.31 -4.83
N SER A 202 8.40 -8.96 -4.65
CA SER A 202 9.13 -9.57 -5.76
C SER A 202 8.27 -10.57 -6.53
N TYR A 203 7.50 -11.40 -5.84
CA TYR A 203 6.63 -12.39 -6.48
C TYR A 203 5.47 -11.77 -7.28
N ASP A 204 5.05 -10.55 -6.96
CA ASP A 204 4.03 -9.84 -7.76
C ASP A 204 4.67 -9.16 -8.98
N LEU A 205 5.93 -8.74 -8.86
CA LEU A 205 6.70 -8.10 -9.93
C LEU A 205 7.15 -9.08 -11.02
N ASP A 206 7.27 -10.38 -10.71
CA ASP A 206 7.56 -11.42 -11.68
C ASP A 206 6.32 -12.07 -12.31
N ASP A 207 5.12 -11.58 -12.00
CA ASP A 207 3.87 -12.03 -12.59
C ASP A 207 3.55 -11.39 -13.95
N HIS A 208 2.80 -12.14 -14.76
CA HIS A 208 2.29 -11.68 -16.04
C HIS A 208 1.22 -10.60 -15.83
N PRO A 209 1.27 -9.47 -16.57
CA PRO A 209 0.23 -8.46 -16.50
C PRO A 209 -1.17 -9.05 -16.71
N GLY A 210 -2.09 -8.76 -15.79
CA GLY A 210 -3.48 -9.23 -15.83
C GLY A 210 -3.71 -10.68 -15.42
N PHE A 211 -2.69 -11.39 -14.94
CA PHE A 211 -2.83 -12.73 -14.37
C PHE A 211 -2.04 -12.84 -13.06
N ASP A 212 -2.77 -13.03 -11.98
CA ASP A 212 -2.17 -13.32 -10.68
C ASP A 212 -1.52 -14.72 -10.73
N LYS A 213 -0.31 -14.84 -10.17
CA LYS A 213 0.40 -16.11 -9.89
C LYS A 213 0.86 -16.86 -11.13
N LYS A 214 1.07 -16.14 -12.24
CA LYS A 214 1.63 -16.68 -13.48
C LYS A 214 2.88 -15.90 -13.84
N ARG A 215 4.02 -16.51 -13.53
CA ARG A 215 5.35 -15.97 -13.88
C ARG A 215 5.47 -15.48 -15.33
N ASP A 216 5.94 -14.25 -15.47
CA ASP A 216 6.36 -13.59 -16.69
C ASP A 216 7.87 -13.72 -16.88
N PRO A 217 8.33 -14.49 -17.88
CA PRO A 217 9.76 -14.58 -18.17
C PRO A 217 10.38 -13.27 -18.65
N ASN A 218 9.57 -12.29 -19.08
CA ASN A 218 10.05 -10.99 -19.54
C ASN A 218 10.09 -9.93 -18.43
N LEU A 219 9.62 -10.25 -17.21
CA LEU A 219 9.60 -9.33 -16.07
C LEU A 219 8.96 -7.97 -16.40
N THR A 220 7.83 -8.00 -17.09
CA THR A 220 7.20 -6.79 -17.65
C THR A 220 6.85 -5.78 -16.56
N LYS A 221 6.30 -6.22 -15.43
CA LYS A 221 5.97 -5.33 -14.30
C LYS A 221 7.22 -4.69 -13.68
N TRP A 222 8.25 -5.49 -13.38
CA TRP A 222 9.55 -5.00 -12.89
C TRP A 222 10.18 -3.92 -13.80
N LEU A 223 10.27 -4.20 -15.09
CA LEU A 223 10.83 -3.24 -16.06
C LEU A 223 9.96 -1.98 -16.17
N LYS A 224 8.63 -2.14 -16.08
CA LYS A 224 7.71 -1.02 -16.11
C LYS A 224 7.82 -0.12 -14.89
N LEU A 225 7.99 -0.70 -13.69
CA LEU A 225 8.22 0.05 -12.47
C LEU A 225 9.47 0.92 -12.57
N GLN A 226 10.59 0.36 -13.07
CA GLN A 226 11.82 1.11 -13.31
C GLN A 226 11.60 2.28 -14.29
N GLU A 227 10.91 2.04 -15.40
CA GLU A 227 10.59 3.07 -16.40
C GLU A 227 9.76 4.21 -15.77
N ILE A 228 8.74 3.89 -14.98
CA ILE A 228 7.89 4.86 -14.31
C ILE A 228 8.70 5.71 -13.33
N CYS A 229 9.51 5.08 -12.47
CA CYS A 229 10.35 5.80 -11.51
C CYS A 229 11.36 6.72 -12.22
N SER A 230 12.01 6.25 -13.29
CA SER A 230 12.92 7.09 -14.09
C SER A 230 12.20 8.28 -14.72
N SER A 231 11.04 8.06 -15.34
CA SER A 231 10.23 9.11 -15.96
C SER A 231 9.75 10.15 -14.95
N ILE A 232 9.39 9.73 -13.73
CA ILE A 232 9.06 10.64 -12.65
C ILE A 232 10.29 11.49 -12.27
N ASN A 233 11.45 10.86 -12.05
CA ASN A 233 12.68 11.55 -11.66
C ASN A 233 13.17 12.54 -12.74
N GLU A 234 12.97 12.22 -14.02
CA GLU A 234 13.27 13.10 -15.14
C GLU A 234 12.31 14.30 -15.22
N SER A 235 11.04 14.11 -14.86
CA SER A 235 10.00 15.13 -14.96
C SER A 235 9.84 16.02 -13.72
N ASP A 236 10.33 15.59 -12.56
CA ASP A 236 10.19 16.29 -11.28
C ASP A 236 11.51 16.26 -10.49
N PRO A 237 12.46 17.18 -10.76
CA PRO A 237 13.79 17.16 -10.13
C PRO A 237 13.75 17.45 -8.62
N ASP A 238 12.62 17.95 -8.10
CA ASP A 238 12.44 18.26 -6.68
C ASP A 238 11.92 17.06 -5.86
N PHE A 239 11.64 15.92 -6.51
CA PHE A 239 11.14 14.72 -5.86
C PHE A 239 11.71 13.44 -6.46
N VAL A 240 12.28 12.57 -5.63
CA VAL A 240 12.90 11.32 -6.10
C VAL A 240 12.02 10.11 -5.79
N MET A 241 11.70 9.34 -6.83
CA MET A 241 11.16 7.99 -6.72
C MET A 241 12.32 7.01 -6.79
N LEU A 242 12.58 6.31 -5.67
CA LEU A 242 13.49 5.18 -5.63
C LEU A 242 12.73 3.93 -6.06
N PHE A 243 13.35 3.11 -6.89
CA PHE A 243 12.78 1.83 -7.28
C PHE A 243 13.42 0.70 -6.47
N GLY A 244 12.64 -0.32 -6.18
CA GLY A 244 13.08 -1.48 -5.43
C GLY A 244 12.07 -2.61 -5.43
N GLU A 245 12.33 -3.61 -4.60
CA GLU A 245 11.45 -4.75 -4.34
C GLU A 245 11.46 -5.08 -2.84
N GLU A 246 10.33 -5.57 -2.33
CA GLU A 246 10.27 -6.30 -1.07
C GLU A 246 10.41 -7.80 -1.36
N LEU A 247 11.56 -8.36 -1.03
CA LEU A 247 11.91 -9.73 -1.37
C LEU A 247 11.64 -10.70 -0.22
N SER A 248 10.83 -11.72 -0.50
CA SER A 248 10.72 -12.90 0.36
C SER A 248 12.03 -13.69 0.40
N CYS A 249 12.67 -13.76 1.57
CA CYS A 249 13.97 -14.39 1.76
C CYS A 249 14.09 -15.15 3.08
N GLY A 250 15.12 -15.98 3.21
CA GLY A 250 15.31 -16.84 4.37
C GLY A 250 16.13 -16.21 5.49
N ASN A 251 15.67 -16.36 6.73
CA ASN A 251 16.50 -16.17 7.91
C ASN A 251 17.49 -17.33 8.11
N SER A 252 18.32 -17.24 9.16
CA SER A 252 19.27 -18.30 9.56
C SER A 252 18.62 -19.66 9.85
N HIS A 253 17.31 -19.71 10.11
CA HIS A 253 16.53 -20.91 10.36
C HIS A 253 15.72 -21.39 9.13
N ARG A 254 15.89 -20.76 7.96
CA ARG A 254 15.10 -21.02 6.73
C ARG A 254 13.60 -20.72 6.86
N GLU A 255 13.25 -19.78 7.73
CA GLU A 255 11.92 -19.17 7.80
C GLU A 255 11.90 -17.92 6.90
N ASN A 256 10.76 -17.62 6.27
CA ASN A 256 10.61 -16.47 5.38
C ASN A 256 10.60 -15.15 6.18
N LEU A 257 11.28 -14.16 5.63
CA LEU A 257 11.34 -12.77 6.03
C LEU A 257 11.20 -11.92 4.79
N HIS A 258 11.01 -10.62 4.96
CA HIS A 258 11.07 -9.68 3.86
C HIS A 258 12.27 -8.74 3.98
N LEU A 259 13.00 -8.59 2.88
CA LEU A 259 14.16 -7.73 2.74
C LEU A 259 13.89 -6.70 1.65
N LEU A 260 13.94 -5.42 1.98
CA LEU A 260 13.86 -4.36 0.98
C LEU A 260 15.17 -4.31 0.22
N ILE A 261 15.09 -4.20 -1.10
CA ILE A 261 16.21 -4.03 -2.00
C ILE A 261 15.95 -2.76 -2.80
N LEU A 262 16.86 -1.78 -2.70
CA LEU A 262 16.74 -0.50 -3.39
C LEU A 262 17.88 -0.32 -4.38
N GLU A 263 17.59 0.32 -5.52
CA GLU A 263 18.56 0.71 -6.55
C GLU A 263 19.43 -0.46 -7.02
N HIS A 264 18.81 -1.63 -7.21
CA HIS A 264 19.46 -2.83 -7.75
C HIS A 264 18.95 -3.10 -9.18
N PRO A 265 19.83 -3.16 -10.20
CA PRO A 265 19.38 -3.24 -11.60
C PRO A 265 18.83 -4.61 -12.03
N GLU A 266 19.13 -5.66 -11.25
CA GLU A 266 18.74 -7.03 -11.56
C GLU A 266 17.58 -7.45 -10.66
N PHE A 267 16.58 -8.11 -11.23
CA PHE A 267 15.48 -8.67 -10.44
C PHE A 267 15.95 -9.90 -9.66
N ILE A 268 15.59 -10.02 -8.38
CA ILE A 268 15.90 -11.19 -7.57
C ILE A 268 14.62 -11.97 -7.28
N HIS A 269 14.57 -13.23 -7.71
CA HIS A 269 13.42 -14.09 -7.39
C HIS A 269 13.39 -14.45 -5.90
N GLY A 270 12.22 -14.31 -5.30
CA GLY A 270 11.89 -14.81 -3.97
C GLY A 270 10.39 -14.86 -3.79
N ALA A 271 9.84 -16.06 -3.64
CA ALA A 271 8.39 -16.30 -3.56
C ALA A 271 8.03 -17.20 -2.36
N GLY A 272 8.91 -17.25 -1.35
CA GLY A 272 8.80 -18.17 -0.22
C GLY A 272 7.46 -18.10 0.50
N ASP A 273 6.85 -16.92 0.63
CA ASP A 273 5.55 -16.72 1.28
C ASP A 273 4.48 -16.08 0.38
N SER A 274 4.62 -16.16 -0.95
CA SER A 274 3.64 -15.65 -1.93
C SER A 274 2.26 -16.34 -1.91
N ALA A 275 2.12 -17.42 -1.13
CA ALA A 275 0.95 -18.30 -1.12
C ALA A 275 0.55 -18.87 -2.51
N GLU A 276 1.47 -18.88 -3.48
CA GLU A 276 1.27 -19.50 -4.80
C GLU A 276 1.32 -21.03 -4.71
N LYS A 277 2.26 -21.54 -3.91
CA LYS A 277 2.47 -22.98 -3.71
C LYS A 277 2.31 -23.33 -2.23
N TRP A 278 1.06 -23.56 -1.83
CA TRP A 278 0.73 -23.98 -0.47
C TRP A 278 1.63 -25.14 0.00
N PHE A 279 2.21 -24.99 1.19
CA PHE A 279 3.10 -25.96 1.84
C PHE A 279 4.48 -26.18 1.17
N PHE A 280 4.78 -25.48 0.08
CA PHE A 280 6.12 -25.40 -0.53
C PHE A 280 6.67 -23.98 -0.40
N ASN A 281 6.69 -23.50 0.85
CA ASN A 281 6.94 -22.12 1.25
C ASN A 281 8.36 -21.94 1.83
N GLY A 282 9.33 -22.71 1.35
CA GLY A 282 10.72 -22.51 1.76
C GLY A 282 11.32 -21.30 1.05
N PRO A 283 12.18 -20.50 1.71
CA PRO A 283 12.85 -19.38 1.06
C PRO A 283 13.79 -19.87 -0.05
N ASP A 284 13.83 -19.13 -1.16
CA ASP A 284 14.71 -19.39 -2.31
C ASP A 284 16.19 -19.10 -1.98
N LEU A 285 16.44 -17.97 -1.31
CA LEU A 285 17.77 -17.50 -0.92
C LEU A 285 17.77 -16.97 0.51
N LYS A 286 18.92 -16.98 1.17
CA LYS A 286 19.07 -16.35 2.49
C LYS A 286 19.24 -14.84 2.37
N ALA A 287 18.69 -14.08 3.31
CA ALA A 287 18.83 -12.63 3.37
C ALA A 287 20.30 -12.17 3.28
N THR A 288 21.22 -12.88 3.92
CA THR A 288 22.66 -12.57 3.89
C THR A 288 23.29 -12.78 2.51
N GLU A 289 22.87 -13.80 1.77
CA GLU A 289 23.37 -14.08 0.42
C GLU A 289 22.86 -13.01 -0.57
N ILE A 290 21.62 -12.56 -0.39
CA ILE A 290 21.03 -11.46 -1.15
C ILE A 290 21.76 -10.15 -0.86
N ALA A 291 21.95 -9.81 0.43
CA ALA A 291 22.65 -8.59 0.83
C ALA A 291 24.06 -8.50 0.22
N GLU A 292 24.81 -9.62 0.20
CA GLU A 292 26.11 -9.68 -0.48
C GLU A 292 26.01 -9.43 -2.00
N LYS A 293 25.00 -9.99 -2.67
CA LYS A 293 24.79 -9.79 -4.11
C LYS A 293 24.45 -8.33 -4.43
N VAL A 294 23.51 -7.76 -3.69
CA VAL A 294 23.05 -6.37 -3.87
C VAL A 294 24.21 -5.40 -3.62
N LYS A 295 24.95 -5.60 -2.53
CA LYS A 295 26.13 -4.80 -2.18
C LYS A 295 27.19 -4.78 -3.29
N ARG A 296 27.48 -5.92 -3.92
CA ARG A 296 28.47 -6.00 -5.03
C ARG A 296 28.08 -5.16 -6.25
N LYS A 297 26.81 -4.81 -6.38
CA LYS A 297 26.25 -3.98 -7.47
C LYS A 297 25.93 -2.55 -7.03
N GLY A 298 26.23 -2.18 -5.79
CA GLY A 298 26.03 -0.83 -5.26
C GLY A 298 24.62 -0.51 -4.76
N GLY A 299 23.73 -1.52 -4.68
CA GLY A 299 22.39 -1.33 -4.13
C GLY A 299 22.37 -1.34 -2.60
N LEU A 300 21.21 -1.04 -2.03
CA LEU A 300 20.98 -1.02 -0.58
C LEU A 300 20.00 -2.13 -0.18
N THR A 301 20.23 -2.76 0.98
CA THR A 301 19.29 -3.72 1.56
C THR A 301 18.87 -3.32 2.97
N ILE A 302 17.59 -3.48 3.30
CA ILE A 302 17.03 -3.06 4.58
C ILE A 302 16.07 -4.13 5.09
N ALA A 303 16.25 -4.53 6.35
CA ALA A 303 15.33 -5.45 7.00
C ALA A 303 13.93 -4.81 7.11
N ALA A 304 12.93 -5.37 6.42
CA ALA A 304 11.56 -4.91 6.55
C ALA A 304 10.97 -5.40 7.88
N HIS A 305 10.15 -4.54 8.50
CA HIS A 305 9.40 -4.83 9.75
C HIS A 305 10.15 -5.72 10.77
N PRO A 306 11.39 -5.37 11.18
CA PRO A 306 12.32 -6.30 11.84
C PRO A 306 11.92 -6.79 13.23
N LYS A 307 10.89 -6.18 13.82
CA LYS A 307 10.36 -6.53 15.14
C LYS A 307 8.99 -7.19 15.08
N GLU A 308 8.43 -7.36 13.89
CA GLU A 308 7.18 -8.05 13.70
C GLU A 308 7.34 -9.54 14.04
N LYS A 309 6.34 -10.09 14.71
CA LYS A 309 6.32 -11.49 15.10
C LYS A 309 5.18 -12.16 14.35
N PRO A 310 5.48 -13.16 13.52
CA PRO A 310 4.42 -13.87 12.82
C PRO A 310 3.57 -14.64 13.82
N THR A 311 2.28 -14.64 13.53
CA THR A 311 1.28 -15.49 14.17
C THR A 311 1.61 -16.96 13.99
N LEU A 312 0.98 -17.83 14.79
CA LEU A 312 1.15 -19.27 14.67
C LEU A 312 0.77 -19.79 13.27
N TRP A 313 -0.21 -19.17 12.62
CA TRP A 313 -0.72 -19.61 11.33
C TRP A 313 0.15 -19.18 10.17
N GLU A 314 0.68 -17.95 10.20
CA GLU A 314 1.68 -17.50 9.21
C GLU A 314 2.93 -18.39 9.27
N LYS A 315 3.35 -18.82 10.46
CA LYS A 315 4.43 -19.82 10.61
C LYS A 315 4.10 -21.15 9.93
N ILE A 316 2.87 -21.65 10.08
CA ILE A 316 2.48 -22.96 9.56
C ILE A 316 2.25 -22.93 8.03
N PHE A 317 1.52 -21.93 7.54
CA PHE A 317 1.07 -21.90 6.14
C PHE A 317 2.01 -21.14 5.21
N LEU A 318 2.75 -20.17 5.74
CA LEU A 318 3.64 -19.30 4.97
C LEU A 318 5.10 -19.43 5.41
N ASN A 319 5.40 -20.28 6.40
CA ASN A 319 6.75 -20.44 6.96
C ASN A 319 7.37 -19.10 7.38
N ARG A 320 6.55 -18.12 7.77
CA ARG A 320 7.04 -16.80 8.20
C ARG A 320 7.85 -16.90 9.49
N GLY A 321 8.98 -16.22 9.51
CA GLY A 321 9.89 -16.10 10.64
C GLY A 321 9.91 -14.68 11.19
N HIS A 322 10.91 -14.40 12.02
CA HIS A 322 11.25 -13.05 12.45
C HIS A 322 12.76 -12.86 12.32
N TRP A 323 13.17 -11.61 12.18
CA TRP A 323 14.57 -11.23 12.16
C TRP A 323 15.25 -11.58 13.49
N ARG A 324 16.40 -12.26 13.43
CA ARG A 324 17.24 -12.55 14.59
C ARG A 324 18.46 -11.65 14.58
N SER A 325 19.07 -11.42 15.75
CA SER A 325 20.31 -10.64 15.85
C SER A 325 21.40 -11.17 14.92
N SER A 326 21.53 -12.50 14.80
CA SER A 326 22.50 -13.15 13.90
C SER A 326 22.26 -12.90 12.41
N ASP A 327 21.01 -12.58 12.03
CA ASP A 327 20.67 -12.21 10.65
C ASP A 327 21.01 -10.73 10.42
N LEU A 328 20.63 -9.85 11.36
CA LEU A 328 20.85 -8.41 11.29
C LEU A 328 22.34 -8.02 11.32
N GLU A 329 23.13 -8.62 12.21
CA GLU A 329 24.58 -8.37 12.31
C GLU A 329 25.33 -8.60 10.99
N LYS A 330 24.77 -9.47 10.12
CA LYS A 330 25.37 -9.82 8.83
C LYS A 330 24.86 -8.95 7.68
N ILE A 331 23.71 -8.30 7.86
CA ILE A 331 23.13 -7.35 6.91
C ILE A 331 23.61 -5.93 7.21
N GLU A 332 23.89 -5.60 8.49
CA GLU A 332 24.30 -4.28 8.99
C GLU A 332 25.70 -3.77 8.56
N THR A 333 26.38 -4.41 7.61
CA THR A 333 27.61 -3.80 7.10
C THR A 333 27.30 -2.85 5.96
N ASN A 334 27.50 -1.55 6.24
CA ASN A 334 27.59 -0.35 5.37
C ASN A 334 26.32 0.49 5.20
N ILE A 335 25.97 1.25 6.24
CA ILE A 335 25.70 2.69 6.06
C ILE A 335 27.00 3.43 6.33
#